data_AF-A0A4R4U743-F1
#
_entry.id   AF-A0A4R4U743-F1
#
_cell.length_a   1.000
_cell.length_b   1.000
_cell.length_c   1.000
_cell.angle_alpha   90.00
_cell.angle_beta   90.00
_cell.angle_gamma   90.00
#
_symmetry.space_group_name_H-M   'P 1'
#
loop_
_entity.id
_entity.type
_entity.pdbx_description
1 polymer ?
#
loop_
_entity_poly.entity_id
_entity_poly.type
_entity_poly.pdbx_seq_one_letter_code
_entity_poly.pdbx_strand_id
1 'polypeptide(L)'
;MLTYYVLYRDDQRAKPSGVFVVDEVKGHAVIWDHRQRAWSYNPDLAFRFLADFDNIDRFEPIDRSCMERIAGQVTGGVSLPDPEAIERVFQEVEQDQP
;
A
#
# COMPACT_ATOMS: atom_id res chain seq x y z
N MET A 1 -7.01 -6.34 -9.65
CA MET A 1 -6.75 -4.97 -10.17
C MET A 1 -6.04 -4.22 -9.08
N LEU A 2 -4.90 -3.59 -9.38
CA LEU A 2 -4.13 -2.87 -8.35
C LEU A 2 -4.72 -1.48 -8.08
N THR A 3 -5.10 -1.23 -6.84
CA THR A 3 -5.48 0.08 -6.32
C THR A 3 -4.37 0.60 -5.41
N TYR A 4 -3.93 1.84 -5.61
CA TYR A 4 -2.86 2.47 -4.83
C TYR A 4 -3.48 3.43 -3.83
N TYR A 5 -3.00 3.37 -2.59
CA TYR A 5 -3.51 4.19 -1.50
C TYR A 5 -2.37 4.95 -0.83
N VAL A 6 -2.65 6.20 -0.49
CA VAL A 6 -1.84 7.01 0.41
C VAL A 6 -2.55 7.13 1.75
N LEU A 7 -1.77 7.08 2.83
CA LEU A 7 -2.24 7.24 4.20
C LEU A 7 -1.71 8.55 4.77
N TYR A 8 -2.55 9.34 5.41
CA TYR A 8 -2.22 10.60 6.07
C TYR A 8 -2.29 10.45 7.59
N ARG A 9 -1.45 11.20 8.32
CA ARG A 9 -1.41 11.18 9.79
C ARG A 9 -2.63 11.85 10.43
N ASP A 10 -3.20 12.82 9.73
CA ASP A 10 -4.28 13.67 10.19
C ASP A 10 -5.30 13.86 9.06
N ASP A 11 -6.46 14.36 9.45
CA ASP A 11 -7.58 14.74 8.59
C ASP A 11 -7.26 15.95 7.69
N GLN A 12 -6.21 16.72 8.01
CA GLN A 12 -5.75 17.82 7.16
C GLN A 12 -5.02 17.35 5.90
N ARG A 13 -4.64 16.07 5.83
CA ARG A 13 -3.95 15.43 4.68
C ARG A 13 -2.68 16.18 4.24
N ALA A 14 -2.07 16.92 5.16
CA ALA A 14 -0.97 17.83 4.82
C ALA A 14 0.33 17.08 4.49
N LYS A 15 0.53 15.89 5.09
CA LYS A 15 1.73 15.06 4.88
C LYS A 15 1.38 13.59 4.75
N PRO A 16 1.78 12.95 3.63
CA PRO A 16 1.65 11.50 3.50
C PRO A 16 2.54 10.82 4.54
N SER A 17 2.03 9.76 5.12
CA SER A 17 2.61 9.04 6.25
C SER A 17 2.80 7.56 5.97
N GLY A 18 2.07 7.02 5.00
CA GLY A 18 2.14 5.64 4.57
C GLY A 18 1.61 5.51 3.16
N VAL A 19 1.96 4.40 2.53
CA VAL A 19 1.51 4.03 1.20
C VAL A 19 1.32 2.52 1.17
N PHE A 20 0.28 2.08 0.48
CA PHE A 20 0.01 0.66 0.26
C PHE A 20 -0.68 0.42 -1.08
N VAL A 21 -0.52 -0.79 -1.60
CA VAL A 21 -1.12 -1.27 -2.85
C VAL A 21 -1.95 -2.48 -2.51
N VAL A 22 -3.18 -2.54 -3.03
CA VAL A 22 -4.08 -3.67 -2.82
C VAL A 22 -4.53 -4.24 -4.15
N ASP A 23 -4.74 -5.55 -4.18
CA ASP A 23 -5.68 -6.17 -5.11
C ASP A 23 -6.94 -6.56 -4.33
N GLU A 24 -7.95 -5.71 -4.38
CA GLU A 24 -9.20 -5.87 -3.62
C GLU A 24 -9.98 -7.13 -4.04
N VAL A 25 -9.82 -7.56 -5.30
CA VAL A 25 -10.52 -8.75 -5.82
C VAL A 25 -9.91 -10.03 -5.24
N LYS A 26 -8.59 -10.05 -5.08
CA LYS A 26 -7.86 -11.22 -4.59
C LYS A 26 -7.56 -11.17 -3.09
N GLY A 27 -7.81 -10.04 -2.43
CA GLY A 27 -7.50 -9.88 -1.01
C GLY A 27 -6.01 -9.76 -0.72
N HIS A 28 -5.21 -9.30 -1.68
CA HIS A 28 -3.76 -9.13 -1.50
C HIS A 28 -3.39 -7.68 -1.21
N ALA A 29 -2.30 -7.46 -0.48
CA ALA A 29 -1.73 -6.14 -0.33
C ALA A 29 -0.21 -6.16 -0.11
N VAL A 30 0.45 -5.13 -0.64
CA VAL A 30 1.81 -4.75 -0.26
C VAL A 30 1.76 -3.39 0.42
N ILE A 31 2.42 -3.26 1.56
CA ILE A 31 2.53 -2.02 2.30
C ILE A 31 3.99 -1.58 2.35
N TRP A 32 4.23 -0.28 2.51
CA TRP A 32 5.53 0.18 2.96
C TRP A 32 5.69 -0.04 4.47
N ASP A 33 6.56 -0.98 4.87
CA ASP A 33 6.90 -1.20 6.27
C ASP A 33 8.04 -0.25 6.67
N HIS A 34 7.69 0.79 7.44
CA HIS A 34 8.66 1.78 7.96
C HIS A 34 9.72 1.17 8.89
N ARG A 35 9.42 0.07 9.59
CA ARG A 35 10.38 -0.58 10.50
C ARG A 35 11.44 -1.34 9.71
N GLN A 36 11.01 -2.05 8.67
CA GLN A 36 11.92 -2.82 7.80
C GLN A 36 12.54 -1.98 6.69
N ARG A 37 11.98 -0.78 6.44
CA ARG A 37 12.33 0.09 5.31
C ARG A 37 12.24 -0.67 3.99
N ALA A 38 11.17 -1.46 3.84
CA ALA A 38 10.94 -2.32 2.69
C ALA A 38 9.45 -2.44 2.38
N TRP A 39 9.15 -2.71 1.10
CA TRP A 39 7.82 -3.13 0.68
C TRP A 39 7.57 -4.56 1.17
N SER A 40 6.48 -4.75 1.90
CA SER A 40 6.17 -6.00 2.59
C SER A 40 4.75 -6.44 2.26
N TYR A 41 4.58 -7.74 2.00
CA TYR A 41 3.27 -8.33 1.83
C TYR A 41 2.54 -8.37 3.18
N ASN A 42 1.42 -7.65 3.29
CA ASN A 42 0.63 -7.58 4.53
C ASN A 42 -0.82 -7.19 4.24
N PRO A 43 -1.64 -8.11 3.72
CA PRO A 43 -3.05 -7.86 3.42
C PRO A 43 -3.85 -7.52 4.68
N ASP A 44 -3.64 -8.21 5.80
CA ASP A 44 -4.40 -8.01 7.03
C ASP A 44 -4.34 -6.56 7.51
N LEU A 45 -3.15 -5.94 7.50
CA LEU A 45 -3.01 -4.55 7.91
C LEU A 45 -3.69 -3.60 6.92
N ALA A 46 -3.51 -3.80 5.61
CA ALA A 46 -4.10 -2.94 4.59
C ALA A 46 -5.64 -2.98 4.62
N PHE A 47 -6.24 -4.17 4.63
CA PHE A 47 -7.70 -4.31 4.67
C PHE A 47 -8.29 -3.88 6.00
N ARG A 48 -7.57 -4.03 7.11
CA ARG A 48 -7.98 -3.44 8.39
C ARG A 48 -8.05 -1.92 8.33
N PHE A 49 -7.10 -1.26 7.66
CA PHE A 49 -7.17 0.19 7.45
C PHE A 49 -8.37 0.59 6.58
N LEU A 50 -8.62 -0.15 5.49
CA LEU A 50 -9.74 0.13 4.58
C LEU A 50 -11.11 -0.10 5.22
N ALA A 51 -11.23 -1.05 6.15
CA ALA A 51 -12.48 -1.38 6.83
C ALA A 51 -12.76 -0.51 8.07
N ASP A 52 -11.78 0.27 8.53
CA ASP A 52 -11.92 1.08 9.74
C ASP A 52 -12.57 2.44 9.41
N PHE A 53 -13.83 2.59 9.82
CA PHE A 53 -14.62 3.80 9.58
C PHE A 53 -13.99 5.07 10.18
N ASP A 54 -13.22 4.95 11.26
CA ASP A 54 -12.53 6.10 11.87
C ASP A 54 -11.35 6.59 11.01
N ASN A 55 -10.92 5.81 10.02
CA ASN A 55 -9.79 6.14 9.13
C ASN A 55 -10.22 6.56 7.72
N ILE A 56 -11.52 6.60 7.39
CA ILE A 56 -12.01 6.93 6.04
C ILE A 56 -11.47 8.27 5.53
N ASP A 57 -11.30 9.26 6.41
CA ASP A 57 -10.77 10.57 6.03
C ASP A 57 -9.24 10.62 5.93
N ARG A 58 -8.55 9.55 6.34
CA ARG A 58 -7.09 9.47 6.45
C ARG A 58 -6.42 8.69 5.32
N PHE A 59 -7.19 8.16 4.38
CA PHE A 59 -6.63 7.56 3.18
C PHE A 59 -7.45 7.92 1.95
N GLU A 60 -6.81 7.87 0.80
CA GLU A 60 -7.51 8.03 -0.47
C GLU A 60 -6.85 7.17 -1.55
N PRO A 61 -7.66 6.65 -2.49
CA PRO A 61 -7.13 6.00 -3.68
C PRO A 61 -6.47 7.05 -4.58
N ILE A 62 -5.29 6.72 -5.09
CA ILE A 62 -4.52 7.56 -6.01
C ILE A 62 -4.11 6.75 -7.24
N ASP A 63 -3.76 7.45 -8.32
CA ASP A 63 -3.18 6.79 -9.49
C ASP A 63 -1.71 6.41 -9.26
N ARG A 64 -1.22 5.49 -10.09
CA ARG A 64 0.16 4.99 -10.00
C ARG A 64 1.21 6.11 -10.14
N SER A 65 1.00 7.07 -11.04
CA SER A 65 1.97 8.14 -11.26
C SER A 65 2.07 9.06 -10.04
N CYS A 66 0.95 9.27 -9.35
CA CYS A 66 0.94 9.95 -8.06
C CYS A 66 1.65 9.13 -6.98
N MET A 67 1.37 7.83 -6.92
CA MET A 67 2.00 6.91 -5.97
C MET A 67 3.52 6.89 -6.11
N GLU A 68 4.08 6.88 -7.32
CA GLU A 68 5.53 6.90 -7.53
C GLU A 68 6.19 8.15 -6.96
N ARG A 69 5.53 9.32 -7.08
CA ARG A 69 6.03 10.57 -6.49
C ARG A 69 5.93 10.55 -4.96
N ILE A 70 4.82 10.06 -4.42
CA ILE A 70 4.57 10.00 -2.97
C ILE A 70 5.46 8.95 -2.32
N ALA A 71 5.66 7.79 -2.95
CA ALA A 71 6.54 6.74 -2.47
C ALA A 71 7.94 7.30 -2.20
N GLY A 72 8.52 8.05 -3.15
CA GLY A 72 9.82 8.69 -2.94
C GLY A 72 9.89 9.58 -1.68
N GLN A 73 8.80 10.28 -1.34
CA GLN A 73 8.72 11.11 -0.14
C GLN A 73 8.57 10.30 1.14
N VAL A 74 7.70 9.27 1.12
CA VAL A 74 7.34 8.47 2.30
C VAL A 74 8.42 7.45 2.65
N THR A 75 9.05 6.85 1.65
CA THR A 75 10.03 5.76 1.82
C THR A 75 11.47 6.26 2.00
N GLY A 76 11.70 7.57 1.81
CA GLY A 76 13.04 8.15 1.81
C GLY A 76 13.85 7.77 0.56
N GLY A 77 13.19 7.71 -0.60
CA GLY A 77 13.82 7.47 -1.90
C GLY A 77 13.76 6.04 -2.42
N VAL A 78 13.06 5.12 -1.75
CA VAL A 78 12.81 3.77 -2.28
C VAL A 78 11.62 3.81 -3.22
N SER A 79 11.84 3.41 -4.46
CA SER A 79 10.80 3.38 -5.49
C SER A 79 9.68 2.39 -5.17
N LEU A 80 8.50 2.69 -5.69
CA LEU A 80 7.39 1.74 -5.76
C LEU A 80 7.82 0.53 -6.62
N PRO A 81 7.53 -0.72 -6.23
CA PRO A 81 7.82 -1.87 -7.07
C PRO A 81 6.93 -1.84 -8.32
N ASP A 82 7.45 -2.37 -9.42
CA ASP A 82 6.65 -2.51 -10.64
C ASP A 82 5.47 -3.48 -10.44
N PRO A 83 4.35 -3.32 -11.17
CA PRO A 83 3.17 -4.15 -11.03
C PRO A 83 3.47 -5.63 -11.20
N GLU A 84 4.35 -5.98 -12.15
CA GLU A 84 4.75 -7.37 -12.37
C GLU A 84 5.47 -7.96 -11.16
N ALA A 85 6.26 -7.15 -10.42
CA ALA A 85 6.89 -7.58 -9.19
C ALA A 85 5.87 -7.72 -8.05
N ILE A 86 4.91 -6.79 -7.95
CA ILE A 86 3.80 -6.87 -6.99
C ILE A 86 2.97 -8.13 -7.23
N GLU A 87 2.57 -8.37 -8.48
CA GLU A 87 1.79 -9.54 -8.88
C GLU A 87 2.55 -10.85 -8.63
N ARG A 88 3.88 -10.87 -8.84
CA ARG A 88 4.69 -12.05 -8.51
C ARG A 88 4.65 -12.37 -7.02
N VAL A 89 4.82 -11.37 -6.16
CA VAL A 89 4.72 -11.55 -4.69
C VAL A 89 3.36 -12.15 -4.32
N PHE A 90 2.28 -11.68 -4.96
CA PHE A 90 0.94 -12.21 -4.71
C PHE A 90 0.82 -13.68 -5.14
N GLN A 91 1.30 -14.02 -6.34
CA GLN A 91 1.28 -15.38 -6.86
C GLN A 91 2.11 -16.36 -6.03
N GLU A 92 3.28 -15.95 -5.54
CA GLU A 92 4.14 -16.78 -4.69
C GLU A 92 3.40 -17.13 -3.39
N VAL A 93 2.73 -16.16 -2.76
CA VAL A 93 1.95 -16.41 -1.54
C VAL A 93 0.73 -17.30 -1.79
N GLU A 94 0.05 -17.16 -2.93
CA GLU A 94 -1.07 -18.05 -3.31
C GLU A 94 -0.62 -19.51 -3.46
N GLN A 95 0.62 -19.76 -3.91
CA GLN A 95 1.17 -21.11 -4.08
C GLN A 95 1.63 -21.76 -2.78
N ASP A 96 1.98 -20.97 -1.77
CA ASP A 96 2.40 -21.44 -0.44
C ASP A 96 1.22 -21.69 0.53
N GLN A 97 -0.02 -21.41 0.12
CA GLN A 97 -1.22 -21.76 0.89
C GLN A 97 -1.70 -23.19 0.53
N PRO A 98 -1.76 -24.13 1.49
CA PRO A 98 -2.17 -25.52 1.24
C PRO A 98 -3.66 -25.70 0.97
#